data_AF-A0AAV0R2N1-F1
#
_entry.id   AF-A0AAV0R2N1-F1
#
_cell.length_a   1.000
_cell.length_b   1.000
_cell.length_c   1.000
_cell.angle_alpha   90.00
_cell.angle_beta   90.00
_cell.angle_gamma   90.00
#
_symmetry.space_group_name_H-M   'P 1'
#
loop_
_entity.id
_entity.type
_entity.pdbx_description
1 polymer ?
#
loop_
_entity_poly.entity_id
_entity_poly.type
_entity_poly.pdbx_seq_one_letter_code
_entity_poly.pdbx_strand_id
1 'polypeptide(L)'
;MLLKEYETYDMLPGESISEMDKRFSTLVNRLKGLGKDFTSKELVRKVLRSLPLEWMAKRTVIEEVKDLNVLSLENLIGSLLSHEEILK
;
A
#
# COMPACT_ATOMS: atom_id res chain seq x y z
N MET A 1 8.34 -1.83 18.30
CA MET A 1 8.46 -3.15 17.63
C MET A 1 7.97 -3.01 16.20
N LEU A 2 8.66 -3.61 15.22
CA LEU A 2 8.35 -3.49 13.78
C LEU A 2 6.93 -3.92 13.42
N LEU A 3 6.38 -4.90 14.13
CA LEU A 3 5.00 -5.33 13.92
C LEU A 3 4.00 -4.20 14.23
N LYS A 4 4.23 -3.45 15.32
CA LYS A 4 3.42 -2.28 15.66
C LYS A 4 3.53 -1.20 14.58
N GLU A 5 4.73 -0.97 14.05
CA GLU A 5 4.95 -0.03 12.95
C GLU A 5 4.19 -0.45 11.68
N TYR A 6 4.11 -1.75 11.40
CA TYR A 6 3.29 -2.29 10.31
C TYR A 6 1.79 -2.14 10.59
N GLU A 7 1.33 -2.43 11.80
CA GLU A 7 -0.08 -2.30 12.18
C GLU A 7 -0.56 -0.85 12.05
N THR A 8 0.23 0.12 12.53
CA THR A 8 -0.06 1.56 12.47
C THR A 8 0.55 2.24 11.26
N TYR A 9 0.96 1.50 10.23
CA TYR A 9 1.51 2.09 9.02
C TYR A 9 0.42 2.85 8.29
N ASP A 10 0.65 4.13 8.06
CA ASP A 10 -0.17 5.06 7.27
C ASP A 10 0.74 5.94 6.41
N MET A 11 0.18 6.45 5.32
CA MET A 11 0.82 7.45 4.48
C MET A 11 0.96 8.76 5.25
N LEU A 12 2.14 9.38 5.17
CA LEU A 12 2.42 10.63 5.87
C LEU A 12 1.83 11.84 5.12
N PRO A 13 1.52 12.94 5.83
CA PRO A 13 1.09 14.18 5.17
C PRO A 13 2.13 14.69 4.18
N GLY A 14 1.73 14.88 2.92
CA GLY A 14 2.61 15.36 1.84
C GLY A 14 3.59 14.32 1.29
N GLU A 15 3.53 13.07 1.77
CA GLU A 15 4.28 11.95 1.18
C GLU A 15 3.72 11.63 -0.21
N SER A 16 4.59 11.31 -1.16
CA SER A 16 4.17 10.76 -2.46
C SER A 16 3.97 9.24 -2.39
N ILE A 17 3.20 8.68 -3.34
CA ILE A 17 3.01 7.23 -3.45
C ILE A 17 4.36 6.50 -3.59
N SER A 18 5.34 7.07 -4.30
CA SER A 18 6.67 6.47 -4.43
C SER A 18 7.46 6.44 -3.11
N GLU A 19 7.36 7.50 -2.32
CA GLU A 19 8.01 7.56 -0.99
C GLU A 19 7.35 6.59 -0.01
N MET A 20 6.01 6.56 0.01
CA MET A 20 5.24 5.61 0.79
C MET A 20 5.59 4.17 0.40
N ASP A 21 5.67 3.82 -0.89
CA ASP A 21 6.00 2.47 -1.33
C ASP A 21 7.43 2.04 -0.90
N LYS A 22 8.42 2.92 -1.02
CA LYS A 22 9.79 2.65 -0.55
C LYS A 22 9.85 2.37 0.95
N ARG A 23 9.11 3.16 1.74
CA ARG A 23 9.06 3.04 3.20
C ARG A 23 8.33 1.76 3.62
N PHE A 24 7.23 1.44 2.94
CA PHE A 24 6.49 0.19 3.12
C PHE A 24 7.33 -1.04 2.77
N SER A 25 8.00 -1.03 1.61
CA SER A 25 8.87 -2.11 1.15
C SER A 25 10.02 -2.36 2.13
N THR A 26 10.62 -1.30 2.66
CA THR A 26 11.67 -1.40 3.67
C THR A 26 11.16 -2.07 4.95
N LEU A 27 9.97 -1.67 5.43
CA LEU A 27 9.34 -2.25 6.62
C LEU A 27 9.02 -3.74 6.43
N VAL A 28 8.41 -4.10 5.29
CA VAL A 28 8.07 -5.48 4.94
C VAL A 28 9.33 -6.34 4.84
N ASN A 29 10.40 -5.85 4.20
CA ASN A 29 11.66 -6.58 4.09
C ASN A 29 12.30 -6.84 5.46
N ARG A 30 12.26 -5.86 6.37
CA ARG A 30 12.75 -6.05 7.74
C ARG A 30 11.93 -7.08 8.50
N LEU A 31 10.61 -7.09 8.35
CA LEU A 31 9.73 -8.09 8.96
C LEU A 31 9.96 -9.49 8.39
N LYS A 32 10.14 -9.62 7.07
CA LYS A 32 10.54 -10.87 6.42
C LYS A 32 11.87 -11.40 6.95
N GLY A 33 12.85 -10.52 7.18
CA GLY A 33 14.13 -10.88 7.82
C GLY A 33 13.98 -11.41 9.26
N LEU A 34 12.85 -11.16 9.92
CA LEU A 34 12.51 -11.70 11.23
C LEU A 34 11.61 -12.96 11.16
N GLY A 35 11.43 -13.53 9.97
CA GLY A 35 10.62 -14.75 9.75
C GLY A 35 9.12 -14.49 9.60
N LYS A 36 8.69 -13.25 9.33
CA LYS A 36 7.29 -12.96 8.98
C LYS A 36 7.07 -13.04 7.47
N ASP A 37 6.19 -13.93 7.07
CA ASP A 37 5.71 -14.00 5.69
C ASP A 37 4.45 -13.16 5.49
N PHE A 38 4.29 -12.65 4.26
CA PHE A 38 3.14 -11.87 3.84
C PHE A 38 2.70 -12.36 2.47
N THR A 39 1.41 -12.61 2.34
CA THR A 39 0.77 -12.86 1.04
C THR A 39 0.62 -11.54 0.27
N SER A 40 0.55 -11.62 -1.07
CA SER A 40 0.30 -10.44 -1.91
C SER A 40 -0.96 -9.69 -1.47
N LYS A 41 -2.02 -10.45 -1.15
CA LYS A 41 -3.30 -9.93 -0.68
C LYS A 41 -3.19 -9.14 0.63
N GLU A 42 -2.37 -9.59 1.59
CA GLU A 42 -2.15 -8.87 2.84
C GLU A 42 -1.45 -7.54 2.59
N LEU A 43 -0.42 -7.53 1.73
CA LEU A 43 0.31 -6.32 1.39
C LEU A 43 -0.57 -5.31 0.64
N VAL A 44 -1.32 -5.77 -0.37
CA VAL A 44 -2.28 -4.96 -1.13
C VAL A 44 -3.31 -4.31 -0.21
N ARG A 45 -3.92 -5.09 0.68
CA ARG A 45 -4.89 -4.56 1.65
C ARG A 45 -4.26 -3.59 2.62
N LYS A 46 -3.03 -3.85 3.04
CA LYS A 46 -2.33 -2.95 3.96
C LYS A 46 -2.08 -1.60 3.30
N VAL A 47 -1.55 -1.56 2.08
CA VAL A 47 -1.36 -0.31 1.33
C VAL A 47 -2.68 0.42 1.12
N LEU A 48 -3.75 -0.25 0.66
CA LEU A 48 -5.05 0.38 0.45
C LEU A 48 -5.61 1.03 1.72
N ARG A 49 -5.42 0.41 2.89
CA ARG A 49 -5.88 0.95 4.18
C ARG A 49 -5.04 2.11 4.69
N SER A 50 -3.78 2.20 4.27
CA SER A 50 -2.84 3.23 4.67
C SER A 50 -2.95 4.53 3.85
N LEU A 51 -3.72 4.51 2.75
CA LEU A 51 -3.97 5.70 1.94
C LEU A 51 -4.85 6.73 2.68
N PRO A 52 -4.61 8.03 2.49
CA PRO A 52 -5.40 9.07 3.13
C PRO A 52 -6.81 9.14 2.53
N LEU A 53 -7.72 9.82 3.23
CA LEU A 53 -9.15 9.92 2.87
C LEU A 53 -9.38 10.45 1.45
N GLU A 54 -8.49 11.30 0.95
CA GLU A 54 -8.53 11.86 -0.41
C GLU A 54 -8.50 10.76 -1.49
N TRP A 55 -7.95 9.59 -1.19
CA TRP A 55 -7.88 8.43 -2.08
C TRP A 55 -9.07 7.48 -1.95
N MET A 56 -10.08 7.78 -1.12
CA MET A 56 -11.22 6.88 -0.87
C MET A 56 -11.97 6.50 -2.15
N ALA A 57 -12.17 7.44 -3.09
CA ALA A 57 -12.84 7.15 -4.35
C ALA A 57 -12.06 6.10 -5.17
N LYS A 58 -10.74 6.28 -5.30
CA LYS A 58 -9.87 5.34 -6.01
C LYS A 58 -9.82 3.98 -5.31
N ARG A 59 -9.73 3.96 -3.97
CA ARG A 59 -9.77 2.73 -3.18
C ARG A 59 -11.06 1.95 -3.42
N THR A 60 -12.21 2.61 -3.39
CA THR A 60 -13.52 1.98 -3.62
C THR A 60 -13.58 1.34 -5.00
N VAL A 61 -13.17 2.06 -6.04
CA VAL A 61 -13.12 1.52 -7.42
C VAL A 61 -12.18 0.30 -7.51
N ILE A 62 -11.03 0.33 -6.85
CA ILE A 62 -10.12 -0.82 -6.84
C ILE A 62 -10.74 -2.01 -6.11
N GLU A 63 -11.39 -1.79 -4.97
CA GLU A 63 -12.06 -2.84 -4.19
C GLU A 63 -13.28 -3.43 -4.91
N GLU A 64 -13.99 -2.64 -5.74
CA GLU A 64 -15.16 -3.07 -6.51
C GLU A 64 -14.81 -3.77 -7.83
N VAL A 65 -13.79 -3.26 -8.55
CA VAL A 65 -13.50 -3.70 -9.93
C VAL A 65 -12.41 -4.76 -9.98
N LYS A 66 -11.52 -4.82 -8.98
CA LYS A 66 -10.41 -5.77 -8.96
C LYS A 66 -10.59 -6.84 -7.90
N ASP A 67 -10.38 -8.09 -8.29
CA ASP A 67 -10.22 -9.16 -7.32
C ASP A 67 -8.87 -9.00 -6.59
N LEU A 68 -8.96 -8.57 -5.33
CA LEU A 68 -7.80 -8.37 -4.45
C LEU A 68 -7.02 -9.66 -4.16
N ASN A 69 -7.57 -10.83 -4.48
CA ASN A 69 -6.86 -12.11 -4.34
C ASN A 69 -5.81 -12.31 -5.43
N VAL A 70 -6.03 -11.75 -6.63
CA VAL A 70 -5.14 -11.88 -7.79
C VAL A 70 -4.36 -10.60 -8.10
N LEU A 71 -4.74 -9.47 -7.49
CA LEU A 71 -4.01 -8.22 -7.62
C LEU A 71 -2.62 -8.33 -6.96
N SER A 72 -1.57 -8.08 -7.75
CA SER A 72 -0.21 -7.94 -7.23
C SER A 72 -0.01 -6.56 -6.61
N LEU A 73 0.88 -6.48 -5.62
CA LEU A 73 1.28 -5.20 -5.02
C LEU A 73 1.84 -4.23 -6.08
N GLU A 74 2.66 -4.73 -7.00
CA GLU A 74 3.24 -3.92 -8.08
C GLU A 74 2.16 -3.28 -8.97
N ASN A 75 1.14 -4.05 -9.37
CA ASN A 75 0.02 -3.53 -10.17
C ASN A 75 -0.82 -2.51 -9.41
N LEU A 76 -0.97 -2.68 -8.09
CA LEU A 76 -1.61 -1.69 -7.24
C LEU A 76 -0.81 -0.39 -7.23
N ILE A 77 0.49 -0.46 -6.91
CA ILE A 77 1.37 0.72 -6.83
C ILE A 77 1.42 1.45 -8.17
N GLY A 78 1.56 0.74 -9.29
CA GLY A 78 1.50 1.34 -10.62
C GLY A 78 0.19 2.10 -10.87
N SER A 79 -0.95 1.52 -10.50
CA SER A 79 -2.25 2.19 -10.62
C SER A 79 -2.40 3.41 -9.71
N LEU A 80 -1.74 3.44 -8.55
CA LEU A 80 -1.76 4.57 -7.63
C LEU A 80 -0.84 5.69 -8.15
N LEU A 81 0.34 5.36 -8.64
CA LEU A 81 1.28 6.31 -9.26
C LEU A 81 0.65 7.03 -10.45
N SER A 82 0.03 6.31 -11.39
CA SER A 82 -0.64 6.93 -12.53
C SER A 82 -1.81 7.83 -12.11
N HIS A 83 -2.46 7.54 -10.98
CA HIS A 83 -3.53 8.40 -10.47
C HIS A 83 -2.96 9.64 -9.79
N GLU A 84 -1.86 9.53 -9.05
CA GLU A 84 -1.16 10.67 -8.45
C GLU A 84 -0.75 11.69 -9.52
N GLU A 85 -0.25 11.23 -10.67
CA GLU A 85 0.13 12.09 -11.79
C GLU A 85 -1.06 12.83 -12.42
N ILE A 86 -2.27 12.27 -12.37
CA ILE A 86 -3.50 12.92 -12.88
C ILE A 86 -4.03 13.97 -11.90
N LEU A 87 -3.75 13.81 -10.60
CA LEU A 87 -4.20 14.73 -9.55
C LEU A 87 -3.26 15.94 -9.37
N LYS A 88 -2.04 15.89 -9.92
CA LYS A 88 -1.07 17.00 -9.96
C LYS A 88 -1.39 17.97 -11.10
#